data_AF-A0A6M1LZQ0-F1
#
_entry.id   AF-A0A6M1LZQ0-F1
#
_cell.length_a   1.000
_cell.length_b   1.000
_cell.length_c   1.000
_cell.angle_alpha   90.00
_cell.angle_beta   90.00
_cell.angle_gamma   90.00
#
_symmetry.space_group_name_H-M   'P 1'
#
loop_
_entity.id
_entity.type
_entity.pdbx_description
1 polymer ?
#
loop_
_entity_poly.entity_id
_entity_poly.type
_entity_poly.pdbx_seq_one_letter_code
_entity_poly.pdbx_strand_id
1 'polypeptide(L)'
;MREPSSILKPVRPAMMRLTALEPAANPLLAEAERHGTAFMRRLFLEWDAGANRFDRPGEIILGAWQDDRLVGLGGLNRDPYVAEDDVGRLRHVYVLASHRSLGVGALLVRHLLRDAEGHFRIVRLRAALPESAAFYRRLGFMECGDPAATHVIPVPPSP
;
A
#
# COMPACT_ATOMS: atom_id res chain seq x y z
N MET A 1 21.17 -35.48 21.22
CA MET A 1 20.78 -34.16 21.77
C MET A 1 20.24 -33.36 20.58
N ARG A 2 18.91 -33.24 20.45
CA ARG A 2 18.30 -32.45 19.36
C ARG A 2 18.19 -31.02 19.86
N GLU A 3 18.84 -30.08 19.18
CA GLU A 3 18.63 -28.66 19.46
C GLU A 3 17.16 -28.32 19.20
N PRO A 4 16.51 -27.51 20.05
CA PRO A 4 15.18 -27.04 19.77
C PRO A 4 15.27 -26.13 18.54
N SER A 5 14.67 -26.58 17.44
CA SER A 5 14.38 -25.74 16.28
C SER A 5 13.61 -24.52 16.78
N SER A 6 14.32 -23.38 16.89
CA SER A 6 13.71 -22.10 17.22
C SER A 6 12.84 -21.73 16.04
N ILE A 7 11.56 -22.07 16.13
CA ILE A 7 10.54 -21.55 15.22
C ILE A 7 10.49 -20.05 15.51
N LEU A 8 11.30 -19.28 14.78
CA LEU A 8 11.18 -17.83 14.70
C LEU A 8 9.72 -17.55 14.34
N LYS A 9 8.93 -17.12 15.32
CA LYS A 9 7.62 -16.54 15.05
C LYS A 9 7.89 -15.40 14.07
N PRO A 10 7.18 -15.32 12.92
CA PRO A 10 7.40 -14.24 11.98
C PRO A 10 7.15 -12.93 12.74
N VAL A 11 8.20 -12.11 12.86
CA VAL A 11 8.12 -10.79 13.47
C VAL A 11 7.15 -9.97 12.62
N ARG A 12 6.09 -9.45 13.24
CA ARG A 12 5.15 -8.58 12.53
C ARG A 12 5.90 -7.31 12.13
N PRO A 13 5.90 -6.90 10.85
CA PRO A 13 6.54 -5.66 10.46
C PRO A 13 5.90 -4.47 11.16
N ALA A 14 6.72 -3.51 11.60
CA ALA A 14 6.28 -2.22 12.08
C ALA A 14 5.76 -1.37 10.91
N MET A 15 4.66 -0.67 11.12
CA MET A 15 4.09 0.23 10.11
C MET A 15 4.47 1.66 10.49
N MET A 16 5.14 2.36 9.57
CA MET A 16 5.62 3.72 9.82
C MET A 16 5.36 4.61 8.63
N ARG A 17 4.94 5.86 8.89
CA ARG A 17 4.84 6.89 7.85
C ARG A 17 6.22 7.12 7.23
N LEU A 18 6.29 7.12 5.90
CA LEU A 18 7.49 7.49 5.18
C LEU A 18 7.50 9.01 4.96
N THR A 19 8.60 9.65 5.33
CA THR A 19 8.88 11.07 5.03
C THR A 19 9.85 11.24 3.87
N ALA A 20 10.48 10.15 3.44
CA ALA A 20 11.34 10.04 2.27
C ALA A 20 11.23 8.62 1.71
N LEU A 21 11.44 8.46 0.40
CA LEU A 21 11.55 7.13 -0.23
C LEU A 21 12.99 6.62 -0.17
N GLU A 22 13.94 7.45 -0.54
CA GLU A 22 15.35 7.08 -0.57
C GLU A 22 16.04 7.28 0.78
N PRO A 23 17.03 6.44 1.13
CA PRO A 23 17.49 5.26 0.38
C PRO A 23 16.66 3.99 0.64
N ALA A 24 15.76 4.03 1.62
CA ALA A 24 15.10 2.85 2.19
C ALA A 24 14.27 2.04 1.18
N ALA A 25 13.62 2.69 0.23
CA ALA A 25 12.77 2.06 -0.77
C ALA A 25 13.50 1.63 -2.05
N ASN A 26 14.80 1.94 -2.19
CA ASN A 26 15.58 1.59 -3.39
C ASN A 26 15.61 0.07 -3.65
N PRO A 27 15.73 -0.80 -2.63
CA PRO A 27 15.60 -2.25 -2.84
C PRO A 27 14.23 -2.68 -3.39
N LEU A 28 13.14 -2.00 -2.98
CA LEU A 28 11.79 -2.28 -3.49
C LEU A 28 11.67 -1.85 -4.95
N LEU A 29 12.20 -0.67 -5.30
CA LEU A 29 12.23 -0.18 -6.68
C LEU A 29 13.00 -1.15 -7.58
N ALA A 30 14.22 -1.52 -7.18
CA ALA A 30 15.08 -2.42 -7.95
C ALA A 30 14.42 -3.80 -8.18
N GLU A 31 13.72 -4.35 -7.17
CA GLU A 31 12.97 -5.59 -7.34
C GLU A 31 11.73 -5.40 -8.22
N ALA A 32 10.99 -4.32 -8.04
CA ALA A 32 9.82 -4.00 -8.86
C ALA A 32 10.17 -3.86 -10.35
N GLU A 33 11.29 -3.21 -10.68
CA GLU A 33 11.77 -3.07 -12.06
C GLU A 33 12.16 -4.42 -12.68
N ARG A 34 12.85 -5.28 -11.93
CA ARG A 34 13.16 -6.66 -12.38
C ARG A 34 11.91 -7.49 -12.67
N HIS A 35 10.79 -7.18 -12.02
CA HIS A 35 9.50 -7.84 -12.22
C HIS A 35 8.52 -7.05 -13.11
N GLY A 36 8.97 -5.99 -13.81
CA GLY A 36 8.12 -5.23 -14.73
C GLY A 36 7.00 -4.43 -14.05
N THR A 37 7.12 -4.12 -12.76
CA THR A 37 6.10 -3.42 -11.98
C THR A 37 6.25 -1.89 -12.15
N ALA A 38 5.74 -1.37 -13.26
CA ALA A 38 5.93 0.03 -13.69
C ALA A 38 5.45 1.09 -12.68
N PHE A 39 4.45 0.79 -11.84
CA PHE A 39 3.91 1.78 -10.90
C PHE A 39 4.91 2.18 -9.80
N MET A 40 5.92 1.34 -9.51
CA MET A 40 6.95 1.67 -8.53
C MET A 40 7.89 2.73 -9.07
N ARG A 41 8.29 2.63 -10.34
CA ARG A 41 9.05 3.70 -11.00
C ARG A 41 8.25 5.01 -11.04
N ARG A 42 6.95 4.92 -11.32
CA ARG A 42 6.05 6.08 -11.29
C ARG A 42 5.98 6.73 -9.90
N LEU A 43 5.92 5.94 -8.83
CA LEU A 43 5.96 6.45 -7.45
C LEU A 43 7.20 7.33 -7.23
N PHE A 44 8.39 6.84 -7.58
CA PHE A 44 9.63 7.59 -7.41
C PHE A 44 9.67 8.85 -8.26
N LEU A 45 9.28 8.77 -9.55
CA LEU A 45 9.25 9.95 -10.42
C LEU A 45 8.29 11.04 -9.92
N GLU A 46 7.08 10.68 -9.48
CA GLU A 46 6.15 11.65 -8.88
C GLU A 46 6.69 12.18 -7.54
N TRP A 47 7.34 11.32 -6.75
CA TRP A 47 8.02 11.66 -5.50
C TRP A 47 9.29 12.50 -5.69
N ASP A 48 9.92 12.54 -6.85
CA ASP A 48 11.05 13.44 -7.06
C ASP A 48 10.54 14.78 -7.61
N ALA A 49 9.59 14.73 -8.53
CA ALA A 49 9.07 15.92 -9.24
C ALA A 49 8.18 16.86 -8.40
N GLY A 50 7.81 16.49 -7.18
CA GLY A 50 6.86 17.27 -6.35
C GLY A 50 5.39 16.92 -6.59
N ALA A 51 5.11 16.12 -7.62
CA ALA A 51 3.75 15.90 -8.11
C ALA A 51 2.87 15.11 -7.12
N ASN A 52 3.46 14.21 -6.34
CA ASN A 52 2.79 13.52 -5.25
C ASN A 52 3.76 13.24 -4.10
N ARG A 53 3.44 13.75 -2.91
CA ARG A 53 4.17 13.51 -1.66
C ARG A 53 3.31 12.85 -0.59
N PHE A 54 2.05 12.54 -0.91
CA PHE A 54 1.08 12.02 0.04
C PHE A 54 0.97 12.92 1.29
N ASP A 55 0.96 14.24 1.07
CA ASP A 55 1.06 15.28 2.09
C ASP A 55 -0.19 16.17 2.18
N ARG A 56 -1.21 15.93 1.35
CA ARG A 56 -2.51 16.61 1.49
C ARG A 56 -3.30 16.00 2.67
N PRO A 57 -4.33 16.70 3.20
CA PRO A 57 -5.15 16.15 4.28
C PRO A 57 -5.81 14.82 3.87
N GLY A 58 -5.67 13.81 4.73
CA GLY A 58 -6.09 12.42 4.50
C GLY A 58 -5.07 11.57 3.73
N GLU A 59 -4.01 12.16 3.19
CA GLU A 59 -2.99 11.41 2.45
C GLU A 59 -1.87 10.89 3.34
N ILE A 60 -1.38 9.70 2.99
CA ILE A 60 -0.28 9.05 3.69
C ILE A 60 0.43 8.05 2.79
N ILE A 61 1.73 7.89 3.02
CA ILE A 61 2.49 6.74 2.54
C ILE A 61 3.08 6.00 3.74
N LEU A 62 2.85 4.70 3.79
CA LEU A 62 3.31 3.83 4.85
C LEU A 62 4.38 2.86 4.33
N GLY A 63 5.38 2.64 5.16
CA GLY A 63 6.35 1.57 5.02
C GLY A 63 6.09 0.45 6.03
N ALA A 64 6.26 -0.79 5.58
CA ALA A 64 6.33 -1.97 6.43
C ALA A 64 7.79 -2.32 6.68
N TRP A 65 8.23 -2.20 7.93
CA TRP A 65 9.60 -2.38 8.38
C TRP A 65 9.75 -3.67 9.16
N GLN A 66 10.66 -4.53 8.72
CA GLN A 66 11.05 -5.71 9.49
C GLN A 66 12.53 -5.53 9.83
N ASP A 67 12.81 -5.41 11.12
CA ASP A 67 14.09 -4.90 11.62
C ASP A 67 14.39 -3.54 10.94
N ASP A 68 15.61 -3.32 10.46
CA ASP A 68 16.01 -2.08 9.78
C ASP A 68 15.72 -2.09 8.27
N ARG A 69 14.94 -3.07 7.78
CA ARG A 69 14.66 -3.24 6.36
C ARG A 69 13.22 -2.88 6.02
N LEU A 70 13.06 -1.96 5.07
CA LEU A 70 11.78 -1.75 4.42
C LEU A 70 11.46 -2.98 3.54
N VAL A 71 10.37 -3.67 3.84
CA VAL A 71 9.95 -4.90 3.14
C VAL A 71 8.68 -4.73 2.31
N GLY A 72 7.98 -3.61 2.49
CA GLY A 72 6.84 -3.23 1.68
C GLY A 72 6.49 -1.76 1.90
N LEU A 73 5.71 -1.20 0.99
CA LEU A 73 5.12 0.13 1.15
C LEU A 73 3.75 0.19 0.47
N GLY A 74 2.98 1.21 0.80
CA GLY A 74 1.72 1.52 0.14
C GLY A 74 1.27 2.94 0.48
N GLY A 75 0.52 3.56 -0.41
CA GLY A 75 0.05 4.92 -0.24
C GLY A 75 -1.46 5.06 -0.39
N LEU A 76 -1.97 6.12 0.22
CA LEU A 76 -3.34 6.59 0.13
C LEU A 76 -3.31 8.06 -0.27
N ASN A 77 -3.98 8.39 -1.38
CA ASN A 77 -4.18 9.76 -1.83
C ASN A 77 -5.66 10.14 -1.78
N ARG A 78 -5.98 11.41 -1.94
CA ARG A 78 -7.27 11.81 -2.53
C ARG A 78 -7.35 11.25 -3.96
N ASP A 79 -8.48 10.73 -4.40
CA ASP A 79 -8.59 10.14 -5.74
C ASP A 79 -8.53 11.24 -6.81
N PRO A 80 -7.46 11.33 -7.62
CA PRO A 80 -7.31 12.42 -8.59
C PRO A 80 -8.27 12.31 -9.78
N TYR A 81 -9.08 11.25 -9.85
CA TYR A 81 -10.06 11.02 -10.91
C TYR A 81 -11.50 11.28 -10.45
N VAL A 82 -11.68 11.82 -9.24
CA VAL A 82 -12.98 12.12 -8.63
C VAL A 82 -12.92 13.56 -8.12
N ALA A 83 -14.01 14.32 -8.28
CA ALA A 83 -14.03 15.74 -7.92
C ALA A 83 -14.18 15.94 -6.40
N GLU A 84 -14.83 14.99 -5.73
CA GLU A 84 -15.08 15.01 -4.30
C GLU A 84 -13.81 14.65 -3.51
N ASP A 85 -13.46 15.54 -2.57
CA ASP A 85 -12.29 15.38 -1.69
C ASP A 85 -12.47 14.26 -0.63
N ASP A 86 -13.66 13.69 -0.51
CA ASP A 86 -14.01 12.62 0.43
C ASP A 86 -13.83 11.21 -0.14
N VAL A 87 -13.19 11.10 -1.31
CA VAL A 87 -12.88 9.83 -1.98
C VAL A 87 -11.36 9.58 -1.96
N GLY A 88 -10.95 8.53 -1.27
CA GLY A 88 -9.55 8.11 -1.21
C GLY A 88 -9.19 7.15 -2.35
N ARG A 89 -7.90 7.09 -2.69
CA ARG A 89 -7.35 6.13 -3.64
C ARG A 89 -6.14 5.42 -3.05
N LEU A 90 -6.26 4.11 -2.88
CA LEU A 90 -5.15 3.24 -2.51
C LEU A 90 -4.25 3.03 -3.74
N ARG A 91 -2.95 3.31 -3.59
CA ARG A 91 -1.98 3.27 -4.70
C ARG A 91 -0.62 2.73 -4.25
N HIS A 92 0.17 2.30 -5.22
CA HIS A 92 1.56 1.89 -5.07
C HIS A 92 1.82 0.86 -3.97
N VAL A 93 0.88 -0.07 -3.71
CA VAL A 93 1.11 -1.13 -2.73
C VAL A 93 2.08 -2.16 -3.32
N TYR A 94 3.26 -2.29 -2.71
CA TYR A 94 4.29 -3.23 -3.12
C TYR A 94 4.90 -3.92 -1.89
N VAL A 95 5.14 -5.22 -2.01
CA VAL A 95 5.82 -6.03 -0.99
C VAL A 95 6.88 -6.87 -1.69
N LEU A 96 8.07 -6.91 -1.08
CA LEU A 96 9.17 -7.74 -1.56
C LEU A 96 8.71 -9.19 -1.73
N ALA A 97 9.15 -9.86 -2.80
CA ALA A 97 8.76 -11.23 -3.13
C ALA A 97 9.03 -12.19 -1.95
N SER A 98 10.15 -12.01 -1.26
CA SER A 98 10.54 -12.78 -0.07
C SER A 98 9.62 -12.58 1.14
N HIS A 99 8.77 -11.55 1.14
CA HIS A 99 7.85 -11.20 2.22
C HIS A 99 6.37 -11.29 1.79
N ARG A 100 6.09 -11.78 0.57
CA ARG A 100 4.72 -12.06 0.12
C ARG A 100 4.18 -13.30 0.82
N SER A 101 2.85 -13.39 0.89
CA SER A 101 2.14 -14.48 1.59
C SER A 101 2.42 -14.60 3.09
N LEU A 102 3.15 -13.62 3.69
CA LEU A 102 3.36 -13.50 5.14
C LEU A 102 2.40 -12.50 5.81
N GLY A 103 1.40 -12.00 5.08
CA GLY A 103 0.40 -11.05 5.59
C GLY A 103 0.83 -9.57 5.57
N VAL A 104 2.05 -9.23 5.15
CA VAL A 104 2.57 -7.85 5.09
C VAL A 104 1.67 -6.91 4.29
N GLY A 105 1.27 -7.31 3.08
CA GLY A 105 0.38 -6.50 2.24
C GLY A 105 -0.98 -6.27 2.88
N ALA A 106 -1.55 -7.29 3.52
CA ALA A 106 -2.81 -7.15 4.23
C ALA A 106 -2.70 -6.18 5.42
N LEU A 107 -1.57 -6.21 6.15
CA LEU A 107 -1.31 -5.27 7.24
C LEU A 107 -1.17 -3.84 6.73
N LEU A 108 -0.45 -3.60 5.62
CA LEU A 108 -0.33 -2.28 4.99
C LEU A 108 -1.70 -1.72 4.63
N VAL A 109 -2.51 -2.48 3.88
CA VAL A 109 -3.83 -2.03 3.44
C VAL A 109 -4.74 -1.73 4.63
N ARG A 110 -4.72 -2.55 5.68
CA ARG A 110 -5.54 -2.31 6.89
C ARG A 110 -5.09 -1.11 7.71
N HIS A 111 -3.81 -0.72 7.68
CA HIS A 111 -3.38 0.53 8.31
C HIS A 111 -3.80 1.72 7.46
N LEU A 112 -3.58 1.66 6.15
CA LEU A 112 -4.02 2.71 5.22
C LEU A 112 -5.53 2.95 5.29
N LEU A 113 -6.35 1.89 5.41
CA LEU A 113 -7.80 2.04 5.58
C LEU A 113 -8.20 2.62 6.93
N ARG A 114 -7.43 2.37 7.99
CA ARG A 114 -7.66 3.02 9.29
C ARG A 114 -7.29 4.49 9.24
N ASP A 115 -6.19 4.84 8.58
CA ASP A 115 -5.79 6.24 8.36
C ASP A 115 -6.75 6.98 7.41
N ALA A 116 -7.60 6.25 6.66
CA ALA A 116 -8.65 6.82 5.83
C ALA A 116 -9.89 7.26 6.66
N GLU A 117 -10.09 6.68 7.84
CA GLU A 117 -11.25 6.96 8.70
C GLU A 117 -11.27 8.45 9.07
N GLY A 118 -12.43 9.08 8.92
CA GLY A 118 -12.62 10.53 9.19
C GLY A 118 -12.14 11.46 8.07
N HIS A 119 -11.46 10.92 7.06
CA HIS A 119 -11.02 11.68 5.87
C HIS A 119 -11.80 11.31 4.61
N PHE A 120 -12.13 10.03 4.45
CA PHE A 120 -12.77 9.52 3.25
C PHE A 120 -14.01 8.69 3.61
N ARG A 121 -15.06 8.79 2.80
CA ARG A 121 -16.23 7.90 2.89
C ARG A 121 -16.03 6.59 2.15
N ILE A 122 -15.19 6.60 1.11
CA ILE A 122 -14.87 5.43 0.29
C ILE A 122 -13.40 5.47 -0.12
N VAL A 123 -12.80 4.29 -0.29
CA VAL A 123 -11.47 4.14 -0.88
C VAL A 123 -11.57 3.28 -2.13
N ARG A 124 -10.99 3.78 -3.23
CA ARG A 124 -10.94 3.14 -4.54
C ARG A 124 -9.53 2.65 -4.87
N LEU A 125 -9.42 1.71 -5.78
CA LEU A 125 -8.13 1.28 -6.34
C LEU A 125 -8.27 0.74 -7.76
N ARG A 126 -7.11 0.57 -8.40
CA ARG A 126 -7.00 -0.20 -9.65
C ARG A 126 -6.09 -1.40 -9.44
N ALA A 127 -6.68 -2.58 -9.51
CA ALA A 127 -5.96 -3.85 -9.60
C ALA A 127 -5.88 -4.28 -11.07
N ALA A 128 -4.66 -4.29 -11.63
CA ALA A 128 -4.44 -4.63 -13.04
C ALA A 128 -4.34 -6.15 -13.30
N LEU A 129 -3.95 -6.92 -12.28
CA LEU A 129 -3.70 -8.36 -12.40
C LEU A 129 -4.75 -9.17 -11.61
N PRO A 130 -5.17 -10.36 -12.10
CA PRO A 130 -6.17 -11.19 -11.42
C PRO A 130 -5.81 -11.54 -9.96
N GLU A 131 -4.53 -11.81 -9.68
CA GLU A 131 -4.04 -12.10 -8.33
C GLU A 131 -4.14 -10.88 -7.40
N SER A 132 -3.94 -9.67 -7.94
CA SER A 132 -4.12 -8.43 -7.19
C SER A 132 -5.61 -8.19 -6.89
N ALA A 133 -6.49 -8.42 -7.87
CA ALA A 133 -7.94 -8.32 -7.66
C ALA A 133 -8.42 -9.32 -6.58
N ALA A 134 -8.00 -10.58 -6.67
CA ALA A 134 -8.31 -11.59 -5.66
C ALA A 134 -7.78 -11.22 -4.27
N PHE A 135 -6.60 -10.61 -4.19
CA PHE A 135 -6.05 -10.09 -2.93
C PHE A 135 -6.94 -9.01 -2.31
N TYR A 136 -7.35 -7.99 -3.08
CA TYR A 136 -8.19 -6.92 -2.55
C TYR A 136 -9.60 -7.39 -2.19
N ARG A 137 -10.19 -8.32 -2.96
CA ARG A 137 -11.48 -8.93 -2.60
C ARG A 137 -11.45 -9.63 -1.24
N ARG A 138 -10.37 -10.35 -0.93
CA ARG A 138 -10.18 -10.97 0.40
C ARG A 138 -10.04 -9.95 1.54
N LEU A 139 -9.71 -8.70 1.23
CA LEU A 139 -9.64 -7.60 2.19
C LEU A 139 -10.96 -6.83 2.32
N GLY A 140 -12.02 -7.25 1.62
CA GLY A 140 -13.34 -6.64 1.68
C GLY A 140 -13.62 -5.61 0.59
N PHE A 141 -12.71 -5.40 -0.36
CA PHE A 141 -12.99 -4.57 -1.51
C PHE A 141 -13.98 -5.27 -2.46
N MET A 142 -14.93 -4.50 -2.99
CA MET A 142 -15.90 -4.96 -3.99
C MET A 142 -15.48 -4.46 -5.37
N GLU A 143 -15.75 -5.24 -6.41
CA GLU A 143 -15.55 -4.80 -7.78
C GLU A 143 -16.54 -3.68 -8.14
N CYS A 144 -16.11 -2.72 -8.95
CA CYS A 144 -16.95 -1.65 -9.47
C CYS A 144 -16.78 -1.50 -10.99
N GLY A 145 -17.84 -1.09 -11.67
CA GLY A 145 -17.84 -0.85 -13.12
C GLY A 145 -17.27 0.52 -13.54
N ASP A 146 -16.44 1.15 -12.72
CA ASP A 146 -15.89 2.48 -12.98
C ASP A 146 -14.66 2.41 -13.91
N PRO A 147 -14.56 3.25 -14.97
CA PRO A 147 -13.40 3.21 -15.86
C PRO A 147 -12.05 3.51 -15.19
N ALA A 148 -12.06 4.33 -14.13
CA ALA A 148 -10.88 4.80 -13.40
C ALA A 148 -10.53 3.97 -12.16
N ALA A 149 -11.42 3.08 -11.71
CA ALA A 149 -11.22 2.18 -10.56
C ALA A 149 -11.85 0.80 -10.78
N THR A 150 -11.14 -0.26 -10.40
CA THR A 150 -11.69 -1.63 -10.51
C THR A 150 -12.33 -2.10 -9.22
N HIS A 151 -11.94 -1.52 -8.08
CA HIS A 151 -12.48 -1.90 -6.79
C HIS A 151 -12.72 -0.70 -5.87
N VAL A 152 -13.65 -0.86 -4.94
CA VAL A 152 -14.03 0.12 -3.93
C VAL A 152 -14.31 -0.56 -2.58
N ILE A 153 -14.06 0.16 -1.49
CA ILE A 153 -14.49 -0.22 -0.15
C ILE A 153 -15.04 1.01 0.58
N PRO A 154 -16.19 0.93 1.28
CA PRO A 154 -16.62 1.99 2.17
C PRO A 154 -15.66 2.08 3.36
N VAL A 155 -15.40 3.31 3.80
CA VAL A 155 -14.63 3.59 5.01
C VAL A 155 -15.63 4.04 6.07
N PRO A 156 -15.65 3.42 7.25
CA PRO A 156 -16.54 3.84 8.32
C PRO A 156 -16.19 5.27 8.75
N PRO A 157 -17.17 6.08 9.16
CA PRO A 157 -16.88 7.36 9.80
C PRO A 157 -16.06 7.11 11.07
N SER A 158 -15.16 8.04 11.42
CA SER A 158 -14.50 7.97 12.72
C SER A 158 -15.54 7.97 13.84
N PRO A 159 -15.35 7.13 14.89
CA PRO A 159 -16.24 7.11 16.05
C PRO A 159 -16.27 8.42 16.82
#